data_AF-A0A544XLP5-F1
#
_entry.id   AF-A0A544XLP5-F1
#
_cell.length_a   1.000
_cell.length_b   1.000
_cell.length_c   1.000
_cell.angle_alpha   90.00
_cell.angle_beta   90.00
_cell.angle_gamma   90.00
#
_symmetry.space_group_name_H-M   'P 1'
#
loop_
_entity.id
_entity.type
_entity.pdbx_description
1 polymer ?
#
loop_
_entity_poly.entity_id
_entity_poly.type
_entity_poly.pdbx_seq_one_letter_code
_entity_poly.pdbx_strand_id
1 'polypeptide(L)'
;EFVTAERLDELRREGRLLLETHRYGNVYAVDRRHIEDMTAAGQVPVAHMGNIADLRRLIGRRPDAWLRVLLWVPREVSGQRSEGRGDADTVQRLKAWDETLADLTANTDDGFFHLRIDTDRLDVETAVREITRAFLTLAKAADPTPHQPKSAAVHREG
;
A
#
# COMPACT_ATOMS: atom_id res chain seq x y z
N GLU A 1 -1.57 -16.45 -5.24
CA GLU A 1 -1.28 -17.86 -5.55
C GLU A 1 -1.42 -18.67 -4.27
N PHE A 2 -1.99 -19.87 -4.33
CA PHE A 2 -1.97 -20.80 -3.19
C PHE A 2 -0.66 -21.59 -3.22
N VAL A 3 0.01 -21.70 -2.08
CA VAL A 3 1.26 -22.44 -1.95
C VAL A 3 1.11 -23.50 -0.85
N THR A 4 1.90 -24.56 -0.94
CA THR A 4 1.96 -25.58 0.11
C THR A 4 2.73 -25.05 1.32
N ALA A 5 2.57 -25.72 2.47
CA ALA A 5 3.31 -25.36 3.68
C ALA A 5 4.83 -25.51 3.48
N GLU A 6 5.26 -26.56 2.78
CA GLU A 6 6.67 -26.79 2.46
C GLU A 6 7.22 -25.66 1.60
N ARG A 7 6.45 -25.19 0.60
CA ARG A 7 6.87 -24.07 -0.23
C ARG A 7 6.95 -22.77 0.56
N LEU A 8 6.02 -22.54 1.49
CA LEU A 8 6.09 -21.38 2.38
C LEU A 8 7.34 -21.43 3.27
N ASP A 9 7.68 -22.61 3.80
CA ASP A 9 8.88 -22.81 4.61
C ASP A 9 10.17 -22.57 3.81
N GLU A 10 10.23 -23.02 2.56
CA GLU A 10 11.33 -22.70 1.64
C GLU A 10 11.50 -21.20 1.46
N LEU A 11 10.41 -20.49 1.12
CA LEU A 11 10.45 -19.02 0.95
C LEU A 11 10.90 -18.31 2.24
N ARG A 12 10.50 -18.82 3.39
CA ARG A 12 10.93 -18.30 4.70
C ARG A 12 12.43 -18.50 4.91
N ARG A 13 12.96 -19.70 4.65
CA ARG A 13 14.40 -20.00 4.75
C ARG A 13 15.24 -19.20 3.74
N GLU A 14 14.69 -18.92 2.56
CA GLU A 14 15.31 -18.08 1.54
C GLU A 14 15.30 -16.57 1.90
N GLY A 15 14.65 -16.18 3.00
CA GLY A 15 14.54 -14.77 3.39
C GLY A 15 13.72 -13.92 2.42
N ARG A 16 12.83 -14.57 1.66
CA ARG A 16 12.02 -13.93 0.60
C ARG A 16 10.71 -13.35 1.09
N LEU A 17 10.21 -13.79 2.25
CA LEU A 17 8.97 -13.26 2.79
C LEU A 17 9.20 -11.87 3.37
N LEU A 18 8.55 -10.86 2.79
CA LEU A 18 8.49 -9.50 3.36
C LEU A 18 7.53 -9.44 4.55
N LEU A 19 6.47 -10.24 4.48
CA LEU A 19 5.42 -10.30 5.48
C LEU A 19 4.84 -11.71 5.50
N GLU A 20 4.45 -12.15 6.70
CA GLU A 20 3.61 -13.31 6.94
C GLU A 20 2.54 -12.92 7.96
N THR A 21 1.27 -13.13 7.60
CA THR A 21 0.11 -12.79 8.43
C THR A 21 -0.77 -14.03 8.60
N HIS A 22 -1.17 -14.32 9.83
CA HIS A 22 -2.07 -15.42 10.15
C HIS A 22 -3.46 -14.87 10.42
N ARG A 23 -4.44 -15.23 9.59
CA ARG A 23 -5.82 -14.73 9.74
C ARG A 23 -6.83 -15.81 9.34
N TYR A 24 -7.84 -16.01 10.18
CA TYR A 24 -8.92 -16.97 9.96
C TYR A 24 -8.42 -18.42 9.74
N GLY A 25 -7.31 -18.79 10.39
CA GLY A 25 -6.68 -20.10 10.20
C GLY A 25 -5.82 -20.23 8.93
N ASN A 26 -5.79 -19.21 8.07
CA ASN A 26 -4.96 -19.16 6.88
C ASN A 26 -3.66 -18.39 7.13
N VAL A 27 -2.63 -18.73 6.37
CA VAL A 27 -1.37 -17.98 6.32
C VAL A 27 -1.28 -17.26 4.98
N TYR A 28 -1.04 -15.95 5.04
CA TYR A 28 -0.82 -15.10 3.88
C TYR A 28 0.61 -14.59 3.94
N ALA A 29 1.29 -14.54 2.80
CA ALA A 29 2.64 -14.03 2.75
C ALA A 29 2.88 -13.16 1.51
N VAL A 30 3.78 -12.19 1.63
CA VAL A 30 4.22 -11.34 0.52
C VAL A 30 5.64 -11.74 0.15
N ASP A 31 5.80 -12.35 -1.03
CA ASP A 31 7.12 -12.71 -1.57
C ASP A 31 7.79 -11.49 -2.22
N ARG A 32 8.99 -11.15 -1.74
CA ARG A 32 9.81 -10.06 -2.25
C ARG A 32 10.07 -10.20 -3.74
N ARG A 33 10.40 -11.39 -4.24
CA ARG A 33 10.75 -11.56 -5.66
C ARG A 33 9.58 -11.28 -6.57
N HIS A 34 8.37 -11.65 -6.16
CA HIS A 34 7.18 -11.34 -6.94
C HIS A 34 6.98 -9.82 -7.09
N ILE A 35 7.21 -9.05 -6.01
CA ILE A 35 7.18 -7.58 -6.07
C ILE A 35 8.28 -7.03 -7.00
N GLU A 36 9.50 -7.58 -6.91
CA GLU A 36 10.64 -7.21 -7.75
C GLU A 36 10.38 -7.50 -9.24
N ASP A 37 9.85 -8.69 -9.55
CA ASP A 37 9.54 -9.14 -10.91
C ASP A 37 8.44 -8.27 -11.54
N MET A 38 7.36 -7.97 -10.79
CA MET A 38 6.32 -7.05 -11.23
C MET A 38 6.90 -5.66 -11.53
N THR A 39 7.76 -5.16 -10.64
CA THR A 39 8.39 -3.84 -10.79
C THR A 39 9.31 -3.82 -12.01
N ALA A 40 10.11 -4.87 -12.21
CA ALA A 40 11.01 -5.02 -13.36
C ALA A 40 10.25 -5.11 -14.69
N ALA A 41 9.03 -5.67 -14.67
CA ALA A 41 8.10 -5.67 -15.81
C ALA A 41 7.37 -4.32 -16.02
N GLY A 42 7.69 -3.28 -15.25
CA GLY A 42 7.06 -1.96 -15.34
C GLY A 42 5.64 -1.91 -14.73
N GLN A 43 5.25 -2.91 -13.95
CA GLN A 43 3.97 -2.93 -13.25
C GLN A 43 4.07 -2.23 -11.89
N VAL A 44 2.92 -1.84 -11.33
CA VAL A 44 2.83 -1.21 -10.00
C VAL A 44 2.22 -2.22 -9.02
N PRO A 45 3.00 -2.76 -8.08
CA PRO A 45 2.48 -3.64 -7.05
C PRO A 45 1.56 -2.88 -6.08
N VAL A 46 0.38 -3.44 -5.80
CA VAL A 46 -0.58 -2.88 -4.84
C VAL A 46 -0.82 -3.91 -3.74
N ALA A 47 -0.64 -3.48 -2.49
CA ALA A 47 -0.82 -4.34 -1.33
C ALA A 47 -1.78 -3.70 -0.33
N HIS A 48 -2.76 -4.48 0.13
CA HIS A 48 -3.68 -4.07 1.19
C HIS A 48 -3.20 -4.61 2.53
N MET A 49 -3.14 -3.74 3.54
CA MET A 49 -2.72 -4.07 4.90
C MET A 49 -3.86 -3.80 5.87
N GLY A 50 -4.13 -4.76 6.76
CA GLY A 50 -5.21 -4.68 7.74
C GLY A 50 -4.79 -4.11 9.10
N ASN A 51 -3.50 -3.90 9.34
CA ASN A 51 -2.97 -3.33 10.57
C ASN A 51 -1.61 -2.63 10.31
N ILE A 52 -1.19 -1.79 11.25
CA ILE A 52 0.02 -0.96 11.13
C ILE A 52 1.31 -1.79 11.29
N ALA A 53 1.28 -2.83 12.11
CA ALA A 53 2.45 -3.70 12.31
C ALA A 53 2.89 -4.38 11.00
N ASP A 54 1.94 -4.93 10.26
CA ASP A 54 2.15 -5.60 8.98
C ASP A 54 2.57 -4.60 7.89
N LEU A 55 1.96 -3.41 7.86
CA LEU A 55 2.39 -2.32 6.97
C LEU A 55 3.85 -1.91 7.24
N ARG A 56 4.25 -1.76 8.51
CA ARG A 56 5.63 -1.45 8.89
C ARG A 56 6.61 -2.55 8.47
N ARG A 57 6.22 -3.83 8.60
CA ARG A 57 7.02 -4.97 8.13
C ARG A 57 7.20 -4.93 6.61
N LEU A 58 6.13 -4.66 5.86
CA LEU A 58 6.17 -4.58 4.40
C LEU A 58 7.09 -3.45 3.89
N ILE A 59 6.94 -2.24 4.40
CA ILE A 59 7.76 -1.09 3.95
C ILE A 59 9.20 -1.18 4.46
N GLY A 60 9.43 -1.91 5.54
CA GLY A 60 10.74 -2.15 6.13
C GLY A 60 11.50 -0.85 6.41
N ARG A 61 12.75 -0.79 5.95
CA ARG A 61 13.64 0.38 6.13
C ARG A 61 13.52 1.43 5.03
N ARG A 62 12.64 1.25 4.05
CA ARG A 62 12.47 2.14 2.89
C ARG A 62 11.01 2.63 2.81
N PRO A 63 10.56 3.49 3.74
CA PRO A 63 9.17 3.96 3.77
C PRO A 63 8.76 4.67 2.48
N ASP A 64 9.70 5.34 1.81
CA ASP A 64 9.43 6.10 0.58
C ASP A 64 9.45 5.22 -0.69
N ALA A 65 9.78 3.94 -0.58
CA ALA A 65 9.61 2.99 -1.67
C ALA A 65 8.14 2.61 -1.91
N TRP A 66 7.24 2.98 -1.01
CA TRP A 66 5.82 2.66 -1.07
C TRP A 66 4.95 3.90 -0.89
N LEU A 67 4.00 4.13 -1.81
CA LEU A 67 2.94 5.08 -1.54
C LEU A 67 1.98 4.51 -0.48
N ARG A 68 2.15 4.94 0.77
CA ARG A 68 1.23 4.67 1.88
C ARG A 68 -0.03 5.54 1.78
N VAL A 69 -1.19 4.90 1.58
CA VAL A 69 -2.50 5.56 1.51
C VAL A 69 -3.41 5.01 2.61
N LEU A 70 -4.04 5.90 3.37
CA LEU A 70 -5.10 5.56 4.32
C LEU A 70 -6.46 5.85 3.69
N LEU A 71 -7.21 4.79 3.39
CA LEU A 71 -8.64 4.91 3.05
C LEU A 71 -9.42 4.82 4.35
N TRP A 72 -10.22 5.86 4.63
CA TRP A 72 -11.00 5.93 5.86
C TRP A 72 -12.46 6.23 5.57
N VAL A 73 -13.31 5.89 6.53
CA VAL A 73 -14.73 6.21 6.55
C VAL A 73 -15.14 6.40 8.01
N PRO A 74 -16.00 7.37 8.34
CA PRO A 74 -16.57 7.47 9.67
C PRO A 74 -17.29 6.17 10.08
N ARG A 75 -17.24 5.84 11.36
CA ARG A 75 -17.82 4.61 11.91
C ARG A 75 -19.30 4.49 11.59
N GLU A 76 -20.04 5.58 11.75
CA GLU A 76 -21.48 5.67 11.54
C GLU A 76 -21.83 5.41 10.07
N VAL A 77 -21.07 6.01 9.16
CA VAL A 77 -21.25 5.81 7.71
C VAL A 77 -20.89 4.38 7.31
N SER A 78 -19.88 3.78 7.93
CA SER A 78 -19.56 2.36 7.74
C SER A 78 -20.73 1.47 8.13
N GLY A 79 -21.35 1.74 9.29
CA GLY A 79 -22.54 1.03 9.77
C GLY A 79 -23.71 1.14 8.81
N GLN A 80 -24.08 2.38 8.43
CA GLN A 80 -25.15 2.64 7.47
C GLN A 80 -24.93 1.93 6.13
N ARG A 81 -23.70 1.96 5.60
CA ARG A 81 -23.36 1.28 4.34
C ARG A 81 -23.43 -0.24 4.47
N SER A 82 -23.04 -0.78 5.63
CA SER A 82 -23.10 -2.22 5.93
C SER A 82 -24.54 -2.71 6.02
N GLU A 83 -25.38 -2.01 6.79
CA GLU A 83 -26.81 -2.30 6.92
C GLU A 83 -27.55 -2.15 5.59
N GLY A 84 -27.27 -1.08 4.84
CA GLY A 84 -27.87 -0.82 3.53
C GLY A 84 -27.57 -1.90 2.49
N ARG A 85 -26.45 -2.64 2.63
CA ARG A 85 -26.14 -3.81 1.80
C ARG A 85 -26.79 -5.10 2.30
N GLY A 86 -27.31 -5.12 3.53
CA GLY A 86 -27.78 -6.34 4.19
C GLY A 86 -26.63 -7.23 4.68
N ASP A 87 -25.47 -6.66 5.01
CA ASP A 87 -24.31 -7.40 5.50
C ASP A 87 -24.62 -8.04 6.87
N ALA A 88 -24.53 -9.38 6.95
CA ALA A 88 -24.81 -10.14 8.17
C ALA A 88 -23.78 -9.92 9.30
N ASP A 89 -22.63 -9.31 8.99
CA ASP A 89 -21.47 -9.15 9.87
C ASP A 89 -21.23 -7.69 10.29
N THR A 90 -22.27 -6.84 10.22
CA THR A 90 -22.17 -5.40 10.55
C THR A 90 -21.53 -5.14 11.93
N VAL A 91 -21.88 -5.93 12.96
CA VAL A 91 -21.31 -5.81 14.31
C VAL A 91 -19.80 -6.08 14.30
N GLN A 92 -19.38 -7.14 13.60
CA GLN A 92 -17.96 -7.53 13.48
C GLN A 92 -17.17 -6.48 12.69
N ARG A 93 -17.77 -5.89 11.65
CA ARG A 93 -17.16 -4.80 10.86
C ARG A 93 -16.93 -3.55 11.69
N LEU A 94 -17.91 -3.14 12.48
CA LEU A 94 -17.77 -1.98 13.36
C LEU A 94 -16.75 -2.22 14.48
N LYS A 95 -16.69 -3.44 15.03
CA LYS A 95 -15.63 -3.82 15.96
C LYS A 95 -14.24 -3.74 15.31
N ALA A 96 -14.08 -4.27 14.10
CA ALA A 96 -12.82 -4.18 13.37
C ALA A 96 -12.44 -2.72 13.05
N TRP A 97 -13.43 -1.85 12.80
CA TRP A 97 -13.21 -0.41 12.65
C TRP A 97 -12.66 0.20 13.94
N ASP A 98 -13.26 -0.11 15.09
CA ASP A 98 -12.82 0.38 16.41
C ASP A 98 -11.39 -0.08 16.73
N GLU A 99 -11.08 -1.35 16.47
CA GLU A 99 -9.74 -1.92 16.62
C GLU A 99 -8.72 -1.24 15.70
N THR A 100 -9.11 -0.94 14.45
CA THR A 100 -8.24 -0.25 13.49
C THR A 100 -7.97 1.19 13.91
N LEU A 101 -8.97 1.91 14.43
CA LEU A 101 -8.78 3.27 14.94
C LEU A 101 -7.80 3.28 16.12
N ALA A 102 -7.94 2.33 17.04
CA ALA A 102 -7.03 2.18 18.17
C ALA A 102 -5.59 1.89 17.70
N ASP A 103 -5.41 0.98 16.73
CA ASP A 103 -4.10 0.65 16.15
C ASP A 103 -3.46 1.86 15.46
N LEU A 104 -4.24 2.60 14.65
CA LEU A 104 -3.78 3.83 14.00
C LEU A 104 -3.30 4.86 15.03
N THR A 105 -4.11 5.10 16.06
CA THR A 105 -3.81 6.11 17.10
C THR A 105 -2.57 5.75 17.89
N ALA A 106 -2.37 4.47 18.18
CA ALA A 106 -1.24 4.00 18.98
C ALA A 106 0.08 3.92 18.19
N ASN A 107 0.01 3.64 16.88
CA ASN A 107 1.18 3.21 16.10
C ASN A 107 1.55 4.10 14.90
N THR A 108 0.84 5.21 14.71
CA THR A 108 1.12 6.18 13.64
C THR A 108 1.23 7.61 14.17
N ASP A 109 1.92 8.45 13.40
CA ASP A 109 2.12 9.88 13.64
C ASP A 109 1.77 10.69 12.39
N ASP A 110 1.86 12.01 12.53
CA ASP A 110 1.70 12.93 11.42
C ASP A 110 2.75 12.64 10.34
N GLY A 111 2.28 12.36 9.12
CA GLY A 111 3.13 12.02 7.98
C GLY A 111 3.41 10.53 7.79
N PHE A 112 2.87 9.65 8.64
CA PHE A 112 2.97 8.21 8.41
C PHE A 112 2.32 7.77 7.09
N PHE A 113 1.21 8.40 6.69
CA PHE A 113 0.59 8.21 5.39
C PHE A 113 0.87 9.40 4.49
N HIS A 114 1.21 9.14 3.22
CA HIS A 114 1.38 10.20 2.22
C HIS A 114 0.04 10.81 1.81
N LEU A 115 -1.02 10.01 1.87
CA LEU A 115 -2.36 10.41 1.48
C LEU A 115 -3.39 9.77 2.40
N ARG A 116 -4.37 10.58 2.81
CA ARG A 116 -5.57 10.12 3.49
C ARG A 116 -6.78 10.47 2.64
N ILE A 117 -7.65 9.50 2.38
CA ILE A 117 -8.88 9.67 1.62
C ILE A 117 -10.05 9.26 2.50
N ASP A 118 -10.94 10.22 2.78
CA ASP A 118 -12.21 9.98 3.44
C ASP A 118 -13.26 9.58 2.37
N THR A 119 -13.56 8.29 2.30
CA THR A 119 -14.37 7.66 1.24
C THR A 119 -15.87 7.94 1.35
N ASP A 120 -16.31 8.62 2.40
CA ASP A 120 -17.65 9.21 2.52
C ASP A 120 -17.76 10.57 1.84
N ARG A 121 -16.63 11.24 1.58
CA ARG A 121 -16.58 12.60 1.05
C ARG A 121 -16.05 12.68 -0.37
N LEU A 122 -15.25 11.70 -0.77
CA LEU A 122 -14.61 11.67 -2.08
C LEU A 122 -15.20 10.55 -2.94
N ASP A 123 -15.56 10.88 -4.17
CA ASP A 123 -15.95 9.88 -5.16
C ASP A 123 -14.73 9.05 -5.63
N VAL A 124 -15.02 7.93 -6.29
CA VAL A 124 -14.02 6.95 -6.74
C VAL A 124 -13.08 7.55 -7.78
N GLU A 125 -13.58 8.31 -8.74
CA GLU A 125 -12.74 8.86 -9.83
C GLU A 125 -11.73 9.87 -9.28
N THR A 126 -12.19 10.72 -8.35
CA THR A 126 -11.34 11.69 -7.67
C THR A 126 -10.31 10.98 -6.80
N ALA A 127 -10.69 9.95 -6.05
CA ALA A 127 -9.75 9.14 -5.28
C ALA A 127 -8.66 8.50 -6.17
N VAL A 128 -9.04 7.93 -7.33
CA VAL A 128 -8.09 7.34 -8.29
C VAL A 128 -7.11 8.39 -8.81
N ARG A 129 -7.58 9.59 -9.15
CA ARG A 129 -6.71 10.69 -9.61
C ARG A 129 -5.71 11.10 -8.55
N GLU A 130 -6.15 11.28 -7.30
CA GLU A 130 -5.27 11.68 -6.19
C GLU A 130 -4.22 10.62 -5.89
N ILE A 131 -4.60 9.34 -5.82
CA ILE A 131 -3.66 8.23 -5.59
C ILE A 131 -2.63 8.15 -6.72
N THR A 132 -3.09 8.24 -7.98
CA THR A 132 -2.22 8.18 -9.16
C THR A 132 -1.24 9.35 -9.18
N ARG A 133 -1.71 10.56 -8.89
CA ARG A 133 -0.87 11.76 -8.82
C ARG A 133 0.19 11.64 -7.73
N ALA A 134 -0.20 11.18 -6.54
CA ALA A 134 0.72 10.99 -5.43
C ALA A 134 1.78 9.93 -5.76
N PHE A 135 1.37 8.81 -6.39
CA PHE A 135 2.28 7.75 -6.83
C PHE A 135 3.31 8.27 -7.84
N LEU A 136 2.87 8.98 -8.88
CA LEU A 136 3.77 9.53 -9.90
C LEU A 136 4.73 10.58 -9.32
N THR A 137 4.30 11.35 -8.32
CA THR A 137 5.16 12.30 -7.62
C THR A 137 6.25 11.58 -6.83
N LEU A 138 5.88 10.55 -6.07
CA LEU A 138 6.81 9.74 -5.29
C LEU A 138 7.82 9.00 -6.18
N ALA A 139 7.35 8.38 -7.26
CA ALA A 139 8.19 7.65 -8.20
C ALA A 139 9.23 8.57 -8.86
N LYS A 140 8.85 9.80 -9.24
CA LYS A 140 9.78 10.80 -9.78
C LYS A 140 10.83 11.24 -8.76
N ALA A 141 10.47 11.36 -7.49
CA ALA A 141 11.42 11.73 -6.45
C ALA A 141 12.45 10.62 -6.18
N ALA A 142 12.07 9.36 -6.41
CA ALA A 142 12.94 8.20 -6.24
C ALA A 142 13.92 7.97 -7.42
N ASP A 143 13.67 8.57 -8.59
CA ASP A 143 14.54 8.51 -9.77
C ASP A 143 15.12 9.89 -10.11
N PRO A 144 16.21 10.33 -9.43
CA PRO A 144 16.83 11.61 -9.66
C PRO A 144 17.75 11.54 -10.89
N THR A 145 17.22 11.27 -12.09
CA THR A 145 18.01 11.46 -13.30
C THR A 145 18.16 12.98 -13.56
N PRO A 146 19.38 13.55 -13.57
CA PRO A 146 19.55 14.95 -13.93
C PRO A 146 19.27 15.09 -15.42
N HIS A 147 18.34 15.97 -15.79
CA HIS A 147 18.18 16.41 -17.17
C HIS A 147 19.45 17.18 -17.57
N GLN A 148 20.39 16.52 -18.25
CA GLN A 148 21.52 17.19 -18.89
C GLN A 148 21.00 17.82 -20.20
N PRO A 149 20.91 19.16 -20.31
CA PRO A 149 20.58 19.77 -21.59
C PRO A 149 21.69 19.41 -22.58
N LYS A 150 21.31 18.88 -23.75
CA LYS A 150 22.25 18.63 -24.85
C LYS A 150 22.95 19.96 -25.18
N SER A 151 24.24 20.04 -24.88
CA SER A 151 25.08 21.14 -25.35
C SER A 151 25.10 21.07 -26.87
N ALA A 152 24.48 22.06 -27.52
CA ALA A 152 24.58 22.24 -28.96
C ALA A 152 26.04 22.56 -29.28
N ALA A 153 26.77 21.58 -29.82
CA ALA A 153 28.03 21.82 -30.48
C ALA A 153 27.75 22.71 -31.70
N VAL A 154 27.96 24.02 -31.54
CA VAL A 154 28.11 24.92 -32.67
C VAL A 154 29.46 24.59 -33.32
N HIS A 155 29.39 23.81 -34.40
CA HIS A 155 30.48 23.74 -35.36
C HIS A 155 30.71 25.15 -35.92
N ARG A 156 31.89 25.71 -35.65
CA ARG A 156 32.44 26.81 -36.46
C ARG A 156 32.96 26.18 -37.76
N GLU A 157 32.39 26.60 -38.89
CA GLU A 157 33.03 26.49 -40.20
C GLU A 157 33.53 27.88 -40.60
N GLY A 158 34.75 27.92 -41.14
CA GLY A 158 35.25 28.97 -42.04
C GLY A 158 35.78 30.23 -41.39
#